data_AF-Q5V167-F1
#
_entry.id   AF-Q5V167-F1
#
_cell.length_a   1.000
_cell.length_b   1.000
_cell.length_c   1.000
_cell.angle_alpha   90.00
_cell.angle_beta   90.00
_cell.angle_gamma   90.00
#
_symmetry.space_group_name_H-M   'P 1'
#
loop_
_entity.id
_entity.type
_entity.pdbx_description
1 polymer ?
#
loop_
_entity_poly.entity_id
_entity_poly.type
_entity_poly.pdbx_seq_one_letter_code
_entity_poly.pdbx_strand_id
1 'polypeptide(L)'
;MSPSSDSGTTEPVAVLVAVFAVTLGVSLYAGVLDDAFGTLDDDRNIATPTADAVEQRLSSAGVVRPKGLDNALDAVPANYHGNATITAMTGERWSGGREPPTSADTETRTVSVQVGPGTVRRGTLTVRVWR
;
A
#
# COMPACT_ATOMS: atom_id res chain seq x y z
N MET A 1 44.59 40.86 -27.55
CA MET A 1 43.16 41.09 -27.84
C MET A 1 42.58 39.73 -28.21
N SER A 2 41.82 39.12 -27.29
CA SER A 2 41.24 37.79 -27.48
C SER A 2 39.88 37.92 -28.16
N PRO A 3 39.52 37.07 -29.13
CA PRO A 3 38.22 37.12 -29.77
C PRO A 3 37.16 36.57 -28.80
N SER A 4 36.16 37.39 -28.49
CA SER A 4 34.92 36.96 -27.84
C SER A 4 34.05 36.30 -28.91
N SER A 5 34.06 34.97 -28.95
CA SER A 5 33.23 34.22 -29.89
C SER A 5 31.79 34.12 -29.42
N ASP A 6 30.92 34.70 -30.23
CA ASP A 6 29.52 34.41 -30.48
C ASP A 6 29.08 32.97 -30.12
N SER A 7 28.50 32.76 -28.94
CA SER A 7 27.53 31.68 -28.72
C SER A 7 26.18 32.34 -28.47
N GLY A 8 25.48 32.60 -29.58
CA GLY A 8 24.10 33.02 -29.57
C GLY A 8 23.25 32.08 -28.70
N THR A 9 22.13 32.61 -28.24
CA THR A 9 21.05 32.02 -27.42
C THR A 9 20.49 30.67 -27.91
N THR A 10 21.13 29.98 -28.84
CA THR A 10 20.78 28.64 -29.32
C THR A 10 21.12 27.53 -28.34
N GLU A 11 22.23 27.60 -27.58
CA GLU A 11 22.53 26.61 -26.52
C GLU A 11 21.40 26.49 -25.48
N PRO A 12 20.93 27.59 -24.85
CA PRO A 12 19.85 27.49 -23.88
C PRO A 12 18.52 27.05 -24.51
N VAL A 13 18.20 27.48 -25.74
CA VAL A 13 16.95 27.08 -26.41
C VAL A 13 16.95 25.58 -26.76
N ALA A 14 18.07 25.04 -27.24
CA ALA A 14 18.19 23.61 -27.54
C ALA A 14 17.99 22.76 -26.27
N VAL A 15 18.56 23.18 -25.14
CA VAL A 15 18.37 22.52 -23.85
C VAL A 15 16.89 22.56 -23.42
N LEU A 16 16.22 23.70 -23.56
CA LEU A 16 14.79 23.81 -23.21
C LEU A 16 13.92 22.91 -24.09
N VAL A 17 14.19 22.84 -25.39
CA VAL A 17 13.47 21.95 -26.31
C VAL A 17 13.69 20.48 -25.96
N ALA A 18 14.92 20.09 -25.61
CA ALA A 18 15.24 18.73 -25.19
C ALA A 18 14.53 18.36 -23.88
N VAL A 19 14.59 19.23 -22.86
CA VAL A 19 13.89 19.02 -21.58
C VAL A 19 12.39 18.92 -21.81
N PHE A 20 11.81 19.80 -22.63
CA PHE A 20 10.39 19.74 -22.99
C PHE A 20 10.03 18.41 -23.65
N ALA A 21 10.78 17.97 -24.65
CA ALA A 21 10.55 16.69 -25.32
C ALA A 21 10.65 15.50 -24.35
N VAL A 22 11.64 15.51 -23.44
CA VAL A 22 11.77 14.47 -22.40
C VAL A 22 10.59 14.50 -21.45
N THR A 23 10.19 15.67 -20.95
CA THR A 23 9.03 15.78 -20.05
C THR A 23 7.73 15.34 -20.73
N LEU A 24 7.54 15.70 -22.01
CA LEU A 24 6.38 15.23 -22.78
C LEU A 24 6.41 13.71 -22.97
N GLY A 25 7.57 13.15 -23.31
CA GLY A 25 7.72 11.70 -23.47
C GLY A 25 7.41 10.96 -22.17
N VAL A 26 7.94 11.43 -21.03
CA VAL A 26 7.66 10.85 -19.71
C VAL A 26 6.20 11.01 -19.32
N SER A 27 5.60 12.19 -19.52
CA SER A 27 4.17 12.42 -19.21
C SER A 27 3.24 11.60 -20.10
N LEU A 28 3.55 11.42 -21.38
CA LEU A 28 2.78 10.56 -22.27
C LEU A 28 2.92 9.09 -21.89
N TYR A 29 4.14 8.65 -21.57
CA TYR A 29 4.37 7.30 -21.10
C TYR A 29 3.62 7.02 -19.79
N ALA A 30 3.72 7.93 -18.82
CA ALA A 30 2.97 7.85 -17.57
C ALA A 30 1.45 7.86 -17.83
N GLY A 31 0.95 8.69 -18.74
CA GLY A 31 -0.46 8.71 -19.11
C GLY A 31 -0.96 7.41 -19.74
N VAL A 32 -0.16 6.76 -20.60
CA VAL A 32 -0.48 5.42 -21.14
C VAL A 32 -0.47 4.36 -20.04
N LEU A 33 0.46 4.49 -19.09
CA LEU A 33 0.55 3.63 -17.92
C LEU A 33 -0.68 3.80 -17.00
N ASP A 34 -1.08 5.05 -16.76
CA ASP A 34 -2.25 5.43 -15.98
C ASP A 34 -3.56 5.06 -16.69
N ASP A 35 -3.63 5.04 -18.02
CA ASP A 35 -4.82 4.54 -18.74
C ASP A 35 -4.90 3.00 -18.67
N ALA A 36 -3.77 2.33 -18.81
CA ALA A 36 -3.68 0.87 -18.70
C ALA A 36 -3.98 0.38 -17.27
N PHE A 37 -3.55 1.11 -16.25
CA PHE A 37 -3.73 0.76 -14.83
C PHE A 37 -4.82 1.55 -14.11
N GLY A 38 -5.35 2.63 -14.67
CA GLY A 38 -6.39 3.47 -14.05
C GLY A 38 -7.75 2.77 -13.97
N THR A 39 -7.92 1.67 -14.70
CA THR A 39 -9.05 0.74 -14.51
C THR A 39 -8.88 -0.19 -13.29
N LEU A 40 -7.74 -0.09 -12.59
CA LEU A 40 -7.27 -0.95 -11.49
C LEU A 40 -6.84 -0.16 -10.23
N ASP A 41 -7.64 0.77 -9.71
CA ASP A 41 -7.70 0.98 -8.24
C ASP A 41 -6.85 2.05 -7.56
N ASP A 42 -7.46 3.23 -7.40
CA ASP A 42 -7.18 4.11 -6.25
C ASP A 42 -7.99 3.70 -4.99
N ASP A 43 -9.20 3.12 -5.15
CA ASP A 43 -10.05 2.71 -4.02
C ASP A 43 -9.90 1.23 -3.60
N ARG A 44 -9.50 0.29 -4.50
CA ARG A 44 -9.20 -1.12 -4.13
C ARG A 44 -7.72 -1.38 -3.78
N ASN A 45 -6.89 -0.34 -3.64
CA ASN A 45 -5.48 -0.49 -3.25
C ASN A 45 -5.17 0.18 -1.91
N ILE A 46 -6.18 0.27 -1.03
CA ILE A 46 -6.01 0.77 0.34
C ILE A 46 -5.93 -0.40 1.32
N ALA A 47 -6.57 -1.55 1.00
CA ALA A 47 -6.46 -2.74 1.82
C ALA A 47 -5.02 -3.26 1.90
N THR A 48 -4.25 -3.23 0.82
CA THR A 48 -2.84 -3.69 0.81
C THR A 48 -1.95 -2.90 1.78
N PRO A 49 -1.80 -1.56 1.66
CA PRO A 49 -0.96 -0.78 2.58
C PRO A 49 -1.51 -0.79 4.01
N THR A 50 -2.84 -0.87 4.19
CA THR A 50 -3.44 -0.99 5.53
C THR A 50 -3.14 -2.36 6.13
N ALA A 51 -3.20 -3.43 5.35
CA ALA A 51 -2.86 -4.79 5.79
C ALA A 51 -1.39 -4.88 6.20
N ASP A 52 -0.49 -4.27 5.43
CA ASP A 52 0.94 -4.16 5.79
C ASP A 52 1.14 -3.45 7.14
N ALA A 53 0.47 -2.31 7.34
CA ALA A 53 0.57 -1.55 8.58
C ALA A 53 -0.03 -2.28 9.81
N VAL A 54 -1.16 -2.98 9.61
CA VAL A 54 -1.82 -3.80 10.63
C VAL A 54 -0.96 -5.02 10.99
N GLU A 55 -0.42 -5.72 9.99
CA GLU A 55 0.49 -6.85 10.19
C GLU A 55 1.77 -6.43 10.92
N GLN A 56 2.37 -5.30 10.55
CA GLN A 56 3.58 -4.79 11.19
C GLN A 56 3.36 -4.42 12.67
N ARG A 57 2.17 -3.93 13.03
CA ARG A 57 1.80 -3.66 14.44
C ARG A 57 1.44 -4.92 15.22
N LEU A 58 0.80 -5.88 14.56
CA LEU A 58 0.42 -7.16 15.15
C LEU A 58 1.59 -8.11 15.36
N SER A 59 2.60 -8.02 14.48
CA SER A 59 3.74 -8.93 14.48
C SER A 59 4.77 -8.50 15.51
N SER A 60 5.22 -9.46 16.29
CA SER A 60 6.37 -9.33 17.19
C SER A 60 7.36 -10.42 16.82
N ALA A 61 8.53 -10.02 16.31
CA ALA A 61 9.55 -10.93 15.79
C ALA A 61 9.02 -11.89 14.69
N GLY A 62 8.14 -11.40 13.80
CA GLY A 62 7.55 -12.18 12.70
C GLY A 62 6.36 -13.08 13.10
N VAL A 63 5.86 -12.95 14.34
CA VAL A 63 4.69 -13.70 14.83
C VAL A 63 3.55 -12.75 15.20
N VAL A 64 2.41 -12.91 14.56
CA VAL A 64 1.16 -12.17 14.80
C VAL A 64 0.55 -12.56 16.14
N ARG A 65 0.28 -11.58 17.00
CA ARG A 65 -0.37 -11.78 18.31
C ARG A 65 -1.82 -11.27 18.30
N PRO A 66 -2.82 -12.16 18.45
CA PRO A 66 -4.23 -11.75 18.40
C PRO A 66 -4.66 -10.75 19.48
N LYS A 67 -3.98 -10.72 20.63
CA LYS A 67 -4.32 -9.81 21.75
C LYS A 67 -4.14 -8.32 21.43
N GLY A 68 -3.39 -7.98 20.38
CA GLY A 68 -3.13 -6.60 19.96
C GLY A 68 -3.97 -6.15 18.76
N LEU A 69 -4.98 -6.93 18.36
CA LEU A 69 -5.74 -6.72 17.13
C LEU A 69 -6.47 -5.37 17.09
N ASP A 70 -7.08 -4.95 18.21
CA ASP A 70 -7.78 -3.66 18.27
C ASP A 70 -6.80 -2.47 18.15
N ASN A 71 -5.66 -2.53 18.85
CA ASN A 71 -4.62 -1.50 18.75
C ASN A 71 -3.98 -1.43 17.36
N ALA A 72 -3.95 -2.55 16.62
CA ALA A 72 -3.40 -2.58 15.28
C ALA A 72 -4.31 -1.86 14.28
N LEU A 73 -5.63 -1.81 14.54
CA LEU A 73 -6.59 -1.09 13.71
C LEU A 73 -6.48 0.44 13.83
N ASP A 74 -5.74 0.96 14.80
CA ASP A 74 -5.35 2.37 14.83
C ASP A 74 -4.44 2.77 13.65
N ALA A 75 -3.93 1.78 12.89
CA ALA A 75 -3.23 2.02 11.62
C ALA A 75 -4.16 2.41 10.47
N VAL A 76 -5.48 2.18 10.62
CA VAL A 76 -6.46 2.51 9.59
C VAL A 76 -6.59 4.03 9.50
N PRO A 77 -6.56 4.63 8.29
CA PRO A 77 -6.70 6.07 8.14
C PRO A 77 -8.02 6.59 8.74
N ALA A 78 -8.01 7.79 9.33
CA ALA A 78 -9.14 8.32 10.10
C ALA A 78 -10.47 8.45 9.33
N ASN A 79 -10.40 8.57 8.00
CA ASN A 79 -11.57 8.64 7.10
C ASN A 79 -11.99 7.27 6.54
N TYR A 80 -11.43 6.18 7.07
CA TYR A 80 -11.78 4.81 6.71
C TYR A 80 -12.16 4.00 7.95
N HIS A 81 -12.91 2.95 7.70
CA HIS A 81 -13.25 1.90 8.64
C HIS A 81 -12.45 0.65 8.30
N GLY A 82 -11.96 -0.04 9.33
CA GLY A 82 -11.19 -1.26 9.19
C GLY A 82 -11.78 -2.41 9.99
N ASN A 83 -11.60 -3.60 9.45
CA ASN A 83 -11.80 -4.87 10.13
C ASN A 83 -10.58 -5.73 9.90
N ALA A 84 -10.08 -6.38 10.95
CA ALA A 84 -9.01 -7.36 10.81
C ALA A 84 -9.49 -8.66 11.44
N THR A 85 -9.32 -9.75 10.71
CA THR A 85 -9.64 -11.08 11.17
C THR A 85 -8.43 -11.99 11.01
N ILE A 86 -8.03 -12.63 12.09
CA ILE A 86 -7.02 -13.68 12.12
C ILE A 86 -7.73 -15.03 12.24
N THR A 87 -7.41 -15.97 11.36
CA THR A 87 -7.87 -17.36 11.44
C THR A 87 -6.66 -18.28 11.50
N ALA A 88 -6.47 -19.01 12.60
CA ALA A 88 -5.45 -20.03 12.69
C ALA A 88 -5.93 -21.32 12.00
N MET A 89 -5.00 -22.11 11.44
CA MET A 89 -5.33 -23.43 10.86
C MET A 89 -5.86 -24.43 11.90
N THR A 90 -5.67 -24.15 13.19
CA THR A 90 -6.25 -24.93 14.29
C THR A 90 -7.76 -24.71 14.46
N GLY A 91 -8.33 -23.73 13.75
CA GLY A 91 -9.75 -23.37 13.80
C GLY A 91 -10.05 -22.17 14.72
N GLU A 92 -9.06 -21.66 15.44
CA GLU A 92 -9.23 -20.46 16.26
C GLU A 92 -9.35 -19.21 15.39
N ARG A 93 -10.29 -18.34 15.74
CA ARG A 93 -10.57 -17.10 15.00
C ARG A 93 -10.65 -15.92 15.96
N TRP A 94 -9.99 -14.84 15.60
CA TRP A 94 -10.04 -13.56 16.29
C TRP A 94 -10.39 -12.47 15.29
N SER A 95 -11.33 -11.61 15.63
CA SER A 95 -11.73 -10.47 14.79
C SER A 95 -11.78 -9.21 15.63
N GLY A 96 -11.35 -8.09 15.05
CA GLY A 96 -11.43 -6.76 15.64
C GLY A 96 -11.95 -5.77 14.61
N GLY A 97 -12.48 -4.64 15.10
CA GLY A 97 -13.04 -3.59 14.27
C GLY A 97 -14.54 -3.73 13.98
N ARG A 98 -15.04 -2.90 13.05
CA ARG A 98 -16.46 -2.88 12.68
C ARG A 98 -16.80 -4.03 11.73
N GLU A 99 -18.08 -4.41 11.63
CA GLU A 99 -18.50 -5.41 10.66
C GLU A 99 -18.38 -4.83 9.23
N PRO A 100 -17.63 -5.48 8.33
CA PRO A 100 -17.39 -4.96 6.99
C PRO A 100 -18.60 -5.15 6.06
N PRO A 101 -18.93 -4.15 5.21
CA PRO A 101 -19.88 -4.32 4.12
C PRO A 101 -19.32 -5.29 3.05
N THR A 102 -20.19 -5.83 2.20
CA THR A 102 -19.79 -6.75 1.11
C THR A 102 -18.92 -6.09 0.03
N SER A 103 -18.96 -4.76 -0.05
CA SER A 103 -18.13 -3.95 -0.96
C SER A 103 -16.79 -3.55 -0.36
N ALA A 104 -16.45 -4.01 0.85
CA ALA A 104 -15.18 -3.65 1.48
C ALA A 104 -13.99 -4.21 0.69
N ASP A 105 -12.98 -3.36 0.50
CA ASP A 105 -11.72 -3.78 -0.06
C ASP A 105 -11.07 -4.80 0.90
N THR A 106 -10.60 -5.92 0.37
CA THR A 106 -10.21 -7.09 1.17
C THR A 106 -8.84 -7.59 0.74
N GLU A 107 -7.92 -7.64 1.69
CA GLU A 107 -6.60 -8.23 1.51
C GLU A 107 -6.42 -9.43 2.44
N THR A 108 -5.81 -10.50 1.94
CA THR A 108 -5.66 -11.76 2.69
C THR A 108 -4.24 -12.29 2.61
N ARG A 109 -3.60 -12.50 3.77
CA ARG A 109 -2.19 -12.89 3.87
C ARG A 109 -1.99 -14.10 4.76
N THR A 110 -1.01 -14.92 4.39
CA THR A 110 -0.57 -16.03 5.25
C THR A 110 0.37 -15.49 6.32
N VAL A 111 0.08 -15.76 7.58
CA VAL A 111 0.88 -15.29 8.72
C VAL A 111 1.15 -16.41 9.72
N SER A 112 2.17 -16.22 10.55
CA SER A 112 2.42 -17.06 11.72
C SER A 112 1.70 -16.48 12.93
N VAL A 113 0.70 -17.19 13.46
CA VAL A 113 -0.16 -16.74 14.56
C VAL A 113 0.26 -17.39 15.87
N GLN A 114 0.39 -16.60 16.92
CA GLN A 114 0.53 -17.10 18.28
C GLN A 114 -0.84 -17.50 18.84
N VAL A 115 -1.10 -18.80 18.95
CA VAL A 115 -2.35 -19.35 19.50
C VAL A 115 -2.27 -19.59 21.01
N GLY A 116 -1.05 -19.64 21.57
CA GLY A 116 -0.83 -19.78 23.01
C GLY A 116 0.60 -19.40 23.42
N PRO A 117 0.93 -19.41 24.71
CA PRO A 117 2.27 -19.11 25.20
C PRO A 117 3.30 -20.06 24.57
N GLY A 118 4.20 -19.52 23.73
CA GLY A 118 5.19 -20.32 22.99
C GLY A 118 4.65 -21.17 21.83
N THR A 119 3.34 -21.17 21.58
CA THR A 119 2.73 -21.98 20.52
C THR A 119 2.40 -21.11 19.31
N VAL A 120 3.11 -21.36 18.21
CA VAL A 120 2.91 -20.68 16.92
C VAL A 120 2.33 -21.66 15.90
N ARG A 121 1.36 -21.20 15.13
CA ARG A 121 0.70 -21.95 14.05
C ARG A 121 0.56 -21.08 12.82
N ARG A 122 0.51 -21.72 11.65
CA ARG A 122 0.16 -21.02 10.42
C ARG A 122 -1.31 -20.60 10.48
N GLY A 123 -1.58 -19.40 10.02
CA GLY A 123 -2.92 -18.86 9.89
C GLY A 123 -3.01 -17.87 8.74
N THR A 124 -4.15 -17.22 8.68
CA THR A 124 -4.50 -16.25 7.67
C THR A 124 -4.95 -14.97 8.36
N LEU A 125 -4.38 -13.84 7.95
CA LEU A 125 -4.83 -12.51 8.32
C LEU A 125 -5.62 -11.95 7.13
N THR A 126 -6.90 -11.67 7.35
CA THR A 126 -7.76 -10.97 6.41
C THR A 126 -8.02 -9.57 6.95
N VAL A 127 -7.63 -8.55 6.19
CA VAL A 127 -7.88 -7.14 6.51
C VAL A 127 -8.87 -6.61 5.50
N ARG A 128 -9.90 -5.92 6.00
CA ARG A 128 -10.94 -5.30 5.20
C ARG A 128 -11.01 -3.82 5.52
N VAL A 129 -11.09 -2.99 4.48
CA VAL A 129 -11.11 -1.53 4.61
C VAL A 129 -12.21 -0.95 3.73
N TRP A 130 -12.94 0.03 4.26
CA TRP A 130 -14.01 0.73 3.55
C TRP A 130 -14.17 2.15 4.08
N ARG A 131 -14.97 2.97 3.41
CA ARG A 131 -15.30 4.34 3.84
C ARG A 131 -16.68 4.40 4.49
#